data_AF-S7P4L7-F1
#
_entry.id   AF-S7P4L7-F1
#
_cell.length_a   1.000
_cell.length_b   1.000
_cell.length_c   1.000
_cell.angle_alpha   90.00
_cell.angle_beta   90.00
_cell.angle_gamma   90.00
#
_symmetry.space_group_name_H-M   'P 1'
#
loop_
_entity.id
_entity.type
_entity.pdbx_description
1 polymer ?
#
loop_
_entity_poly.entity_id
_entity_poly.type
_entity_poly.pdbx_seq_one_letter_code
_entity_poly.pdbx_strand_id
1 'polypeptide(L)'
;YESVLTESLAVQKEIIDLHNTIRRAVDPPSSNMLKMSWNNEAAHNARELAKTCDLVQSNALKRRIANTFCGENKHLTLYPITWTDVIGIWHNESKYFTYGVLSLPDGQTVDHYTQNRSEDAARNARMLSEQCALTEDNAKE
;
A
#
# COMPACT_ATOMS: atom_id res chain seq x y z
N TYR A 1 -15.01 12.66 -3.92
CA TYR A 1 -14.33 11.69 -4.81
C TYR A 1 -13.00 12.25 -5.31
N GLU A 2 -12.93 13.48 -5.82
CA GLU A 2 -11.66 14.07 -6.31
C GLU A 2 -10.55 14.18 -5.25
N SER A 3 -10.92 14.26 -3.96
CA SER A 3 -9.98 14.40 -2.83
C SER A 3 -9.16 13.14 -2.52
N VAL A 4 -9.45 11.99 -3.13
CA VAL A 4 -8.70 10.73 -2.93
C VAL A 4 -7.96 10.27 -4.18
N LEU A 5 -8.08 11.00 -5.30
CA LEU A 5 -7.45 10.63 -6.56
C LEU A 5 -5.93 10.77 -6.49
N THR A 6 -5.23 9.68 -6.81
CA THR A 6 -3.76 9.64 -6.84
C THR A 6 -3.13 10.46 -7.96
N GLU A 7 -3.93 11.11 -8.80
CA GLU A 7 -3.49 12.10 -9.79
C GLU A 7 -3.21 13.47 -9.17
N SER A 8 -3.81 13.76 -8.02
CA SER A 8 -3.59 15.01 -7.29
C SER A 8 -2.23 15.00 -6.62
N LEU A 9 -1.38 15.99 -6.91
CA LEU A 9 -0.07 16.14 -6.26
C LEU A 9 -0.17 16.24 -4.74
N ALA A 10 -1.26 16.82 -4.22
CA ALA A 10 -1.50 16.89 -2.78
C ALA A 10 -1.71 15.50 -2.17
N VAL A 11 -2.48 14.63 -2.84
CA VAL A 11 -2.73 13.25 -2.41
C VAL A 11 -1.46 12.41 -2.53
N GLN A 12 -0.71 12.54 -3.62
CA GLN A 12 0.58 11.87 -3.78
C GLN A 12 1.55 12.22 -2.65
N LYS A 13 1.61 13.52 -2.30
CA LYS A 13 2.43 14.01 -1.19
C LYS A 13 1.98 13.46 0.15
N GLU A 14 0.67 13.46 0.43
CA GLU A 14 0.09 12.88 1.65
C GLU A 14 0.51 11.41 1.80
N ILE A 15 0.31 10.59 0.77
CA ILE A 15 0.65 9.17 0.77
C ILE A 15 2.14 8.98 1.10
N ILE A 16 3.03 9.69 0.40
CA ILE A 16 4.48 9.55 0.59
C ILE A 16 4.91 10.00 1.98
N ASP A 17 4.38 11.12 2.47
CA ASP A 17 4.74 11.67 3.76
C ASP A 17 4.28 10.74 4.90
N LEU A 18 3.08 10.14 4.79
CA LEU A 18 2.58 9.14 5.72
C LEU A 18 3.46 7.88 5.76
N HIS A 19 3.77 7.29 4.60
CA HIS A 19 4.64 6.12 4.52
C HIS A 19 6.03 6.41 5.09
N ASN A 20 6.63 7.55 4.73
CA ASN A 20 7.95 7.94 5.24
C ASN A 20 7.95 8.21 6.75
N THR A 21 6.84 8.70 7.30
CA THR A 21 6.66 8.90 8.74
C THR A 21 6.66 7.55 9.47
N ILE A 22 5.87 6.59 8.97
CA ILE A 22 5.81 5.23 9.53
C ILE A 22 7.17 4.55 9.43
N ARG A 23 7.83 4.63 8.27
CA ARG A 23 9.16 4.03 8.04
C ARG A 23 10.24 4.58 8.96
N ARG A 24 10.14 5.86 9.35
CA ARG A 24 11.05 6.49 10.30
C ARG A 24 10.80 6.03 11.74
N ALA A 25 9.57 5.67 12.07
CA ALA A 25 9.13 5.33 13.43
C ALA A 25 9.16 3.82 13.72
N VAL A 26 9.77 3.00 12.87
CA VAL A 26 9.81 1.54 13.07
C VAL A 26 10.61 1.17 14.32
N ASP A 27 10.13 0.14 15.02
CA ASP A 27 10.78 -0.43 16.20
C ASP A 27 11.01 -1.94 16.00
N PRO A 28 12.24 -2.47 16.16
CA PRO A 28 13.49 -1.73 16.37
C PRO A 28 13.85 -0.79 15.20
N PRO A 29 14.62 0.29 15.44
CA PRO A 29 15.06 1.21 14.39
C PRO A 29 15.84 0.47 13.29
N SER A 30 15.56 0.78 12.03
CA SER A 30 16.32 0.23 10.90
C SER A 30 17.53 1.12 10.57
N SER A 31 18.67 0.49 10.31
CA SER A 31 19.93 1.15 9.94
C SER A 31 19.99 1.62 8.48
N ASN A 32 19.12 1.10 7.62
CA ASN A 32 19.20 1.22 6.16
C ASN A 32 17.81 1.42 5.52
N MET A 33 16.86 1.96 6.30
CA MET A 33 15.54 2.29 5.80
C MET A 33 15.61 3.37 4.71
N LEU A 34 15.32 3.00 3.47
CA LEU A 34 15.30 3.96 2.37
C LEU A 34 14.06 4.86 2.48
N LYS A 35 14.17 6.10 1.96
CA LYS A 35 13.06 7.07 1.88
C LYS A 35 12.26 6.85 0.59
N MET A 36 10.94 6.74 0.69
CA MET A 36 10.03 6.62 -0.45
C MET A 36 9.87 7.97 -1.18
N SER A 37 9.75 7.91 -2.51
CA SER A 37 9.38 9.02 -3.40
C SER A 37 8.05 8.73 -4.11
N TRP A 38 7.62 9.51 -5.10
CA TRP A 38 6.52 9.09 -5.99
C TRP A 38 7.10 8.36 -7.21
N ASN A 39 6.36 7.41 -7.80
CA ASN A 39 6.70 6.85 -9.11
C ASN A 39 5.43 6.78 -9.98
N ASN A 40 5.43 7.50 -11.10
CA ASN A 40 4.26 7.59 -11.98
C ASN A 40 3.95 6.27 -12.71
N GLU A 41 4.96 5.47 -13.06
CA GLU A 41 4.77 4.17 -13.71
C GLU A 41 4.15 3.16 -12.74
N ALA A 42 4.56 3.20 -11.46
CA ALA A 42 3.93 2.44 -10.39
C ALA A 42 2.48 2.87 -10.23
N ALA A 43 2.23 4.17 -10.08
CA ALA A 43 0.87 4.69 -9.91
C ALA A 43 -0.06 4.33 -11.08
N HIS A 44 0.46 4.29 -12.30
CA HIS A 44 -0.28 3.87 -13.48
C HIS A 44 -0.63 2.38 -13.43
N ASN A 45 0.36 1.51 -13.24
CA ASN A 45 0.13 0.07 -13.10
C ASN A 45 -0.87 -0.22 -11.98
N ALA A 46 -0.77 0.55 -10.90
CA ALA A 46 -1.68 0.44 -9.78
C ALA A 46 -3.11 0.73 -10.21
N ARG A 47 -3.34 1.88 -10.85
CA ARG A 47 -4.68 2.26 -11.30
C ARG A 47 -5.30 1.23 -12.24
N GLU A 48 -4.50 0.62 -13.12
CA GLU A 48 -4.98 -0.44 -14.01
C GLU A 48 -5.40 -1.71 -13.24
N LEU A 49 -4.72 -2.03 -12.14
CA LEU A 49 -5.08 -3.14 -11.26
C LEU A 49 -6.32 -2.81 -10.41
N ALA A 50 -6.45 -1.57 -9.94
CA ALA A 50 -7.56 -1.13 -9.10
C ALA A 50 -8.91 -1.24 -9.81
N LYS A 51 -8.92 -1.07 -11.14
CA LYS A 51 -10.12 -1.17 -11.98
C LYS A 51 -10.80 -2.53 -11.91
N THR A 52 -10.06 -3.60 -11.63
CA THR A 52 -10.66 -4.94 -11.52
C THR A 52 -11.30 -5.18 -10.17
N CYS A 53 -11.05 -4.31 -9.18
CA CYS A 53 -11.59 -4.38 -7.82
C CYS A 53 -11.46 -5.77 -7.18
N ASP A 54 -10.35 -6.45 -7.49
CA ASP A 54 -10.07 -7.80 -7.03
C ASP A 54 -8.99 -7.78 -5.94
N LEU A 55 -9.31 -8.38 -4.78
CA LEU A 55 -8.38 -8.55 -3.66
C LEU A 55 -7.40 -9.71 -3.88
N VAL A 56 -7.59 -10.53 -4.91
CA VAL A 56 -6.61 -11.54 -5.30
C VAL A 56 -5.29 -10.86 -5.68
N GLN A 57 -4.19 -11.45 -5.23
CA GLN A 57 -2.84 -10.97 -5.51
C GLN A 57 -2.65 -10.82 -7.03
N SER A 58 -2.23 -9.65 -7.47
CA SER A 58 -2.03 -9.42 -8.90
C SER A 58 -0.79 -10.14 -9.41
N ASN A 59 -0.85 -10.54 -10.70
CA ASN A 59 0.29 -11.11 -11.40
C ASN A 59 1.50 -10.15 -11.33
N ALA A 60 2.63 -10.62 -10.84
CA ALA A 60 3.86 -9.84 -10.70
C ALA A 60 4.30 -9.15 -12.00
N LEU A 61 3.99 -9.73 -13.18
CA LEU A 61 4.28 -9.11 -14.47
C LEU A 61 3.51 -7.79 -14.69
N LYS A 62 2.28 -7.67 -14.17
CA LYS A 62 1.49 -6.43 -14.20
C LYS A 62 2.05 -5.37 -13.25
N ARG A 63 2.88 -5.80 -12.29
CA ARG A 63 3.57 -4.97 -11.30
C ARG A 63 5.03 -4.74 -11.67
N ARG A 64 5.43 -4.96 -12.92
CA ARG A 64 6.81 -4.75 -13.34
C ARG A 64 7.01 -3.29 -13.75
N ILE A 65 8.10 -2.69 -13.30
CA ILE A 65 8.56 -1.37 -13.74
C ILE A 65 10.03 -1.50 -14.11
N ALA A 66 10.34 -1.22 -15.36
CA ALA A 66 11.65 -1.52 -15.97
C ALA A 66 12.12 -2.95 -15.63
N ASN A 67 13.27 -3.09 -14.97
CA ASN A 67 13.92 -4.37 -14.66
C ASN A 67 13.65 -4.89 -13.24
N THR A 68 12.60 -4.41 -12.56
CA THR A 68 12.29 -4.84 -11.19
C THR A 68 10.79 -4.93 -10.94
N PHE A 69 10.41 -5.72 -9.94
CA PHE A 69 9.02 -6.03 -9.58
C PHE A 69 8.59 -5.18 -8.38
N CYS A 70 7.35 -4.71 -8.39
CA CYS A 70 6.74 -3.96 -7.31
C CYS A 70 6.06 -4.88 -6.30
N GLY A 71 6.04 -4.46 -5.02
CA GLY A 71 5.08 -4.99 -4.04
C GLY A 71 3.67 -4.47 -4.31
N GLU A 72 2.69 -4.94 -3.55
CA GLU A 72 1.30 -4.55 -3.69
C GLU A 72 0.62 -4.51 -2.33
N ASN A 73 -0.06 -3.40 -2.04
CA ASN A 73 -0.97 -3.27 -0.90
C ASN A 73 -2.34 -2.84 -1.41
N LYS A 74 -3.36 -3.66 -1.17
CA LYS A 74 -4.73 -3.38 -1.62
C LYS A 74 -5.64 -3.09 -0.44
N HIS A 75 -6.59 -2.21 -0.65
CA HIS A 75 -7.69 -2.02 0.28
C HIS A 75 -9.01 -1.88 -0.49
N LEU A 76 -9.99 -2.70 -0.10
CA LEU A 76 -11.34 -2.65 -0.65
C LEU A 76 -12.27 -2.10 0.42
N THR A 77 -13.09 -1.13 0.04
CA THR A 77 -14.07 -0.48 0.91
C THR A 77 -15.37 -0.24 0.14
N LEU A 78 -16.48 -0.18 0.86
CA LEU A 78 -17.79 0.15 0.28
C LEU A 78 -17.93 1.64 -0.02
N TYR A 79 -17.18 2.50 0.68
CA TYR A 79 -17.21 3.95 0.49
C TYR A 79 -15.79 4.51 0.42
N PRO A 80 -15.55 5.60 -0.33
CA PRO A 80 -14.25 6.24 -0.35
C PRO A 80 -13.84 6.70 1.06
N ILE A 81 -12.72 6.18 1.55
CA ILE A 81 -12.05 6.61 2.79
C ILE A 81 -10.74 7.33 2.47
N THR A 82 -10.18 8.07 3.43
CA THR A 82 -8.96 8.85 3.19
C THR A 82 -7.71 7.96 3.08
N TRP A 83 -6.66 8.45 2.42
CA TRP A 83 -5.37 7.74 2.37
C TRP A 83 -4.74 7.61 3.76
N THR A 84 -4.93 8.60 4.62
CA THR A 84 -4.59 8.51 6.04
C THR A 84 -5.25 7.30 6.73
N ASP A 85 -6.54 7.07 6.50
CA ASP A 85 -7.24 5.91 7.08
C ASP A 85 -6.75 4.58 6.51
N VAL A 86 -6.58 4.49 5.18
CA VAL A 86 -6.09 3.27 4.50
C VAL A 86 -4.71 2.87 5.03
N ILE A 87 -3.77 3.83 5.05
CA ILE A 87 -2.41 3.60 5.52
C ILE A 87 -2.42 3.29 7.03
N GLY A 88 -3.31 3.92 7.80
CA GLY A 88 -3.52 3.61 9.21
C GLY A 88 -4.02 2.17 9.43
N ILE A 89 -4.92 1.66 8.59
CA ILE A 89 -5.40 0.28 8.62
C ILE A 89 -4.25 -0.69 8.34
N TRP A 90 -3.46 -0.46 7.29
CA TRP A 90 -2.28 -1.28 7.01
C TRP A 90 -1.24 -1.22 8.12
N HIS A 91 -1.06 -0.06 8.74
CA HIS A 91 -0.12 0.08 9.86
C HIS A 91 -0.62 -0.61 11.14
N ASN A 92 -1.94 -0.71 11.35
CA ASN A 92 -2.52 -1.36 12.52
C ASN A 92 -2.21 -2.87 12.60
N GLU A 93 -1.83 -3.51 11.49
CA GLU A 93 -1.33 -4.89 11.51
C GLU A 93 -0.03 -5.03 12.33
N SER A 94 0.69 -3.94 12.57
CA SER A 94 1.84 -3.90 13.50
C SER A 94 1.52 -4.47 14.88
N LYS A 95 0.27 -4.37 15.34
CA LYS A 95 -0.20 -4.92 16.62
C LYS A 95 -0.07 -6.44 16.71
N TYR A 96 -0.06 -7.11 15.56
CA TYR A 96 0.07 -8.56 15.46
C TYR A 96 1.46 -9.00 14.96
N PHE A 97 2.34 -8.04 14.67
CA PHE A 97 3.69 -8.30 14.20
C PHE A 97 4.71 -8.19 15.34
N THR A 98 5.53 -9.24 15.50
CA THR A 98 6.72 -9.19 16.35
C THR A 98 7.96 -9.43 15.50
N TYR A 99 8.91 -8.50 15.52
CA TYR A 99 10.14 -8.62 14.73
C TYR A 99 10.93 -9.88 15.15
N GLY A 100 11.31 -10.71 14.17
CA GLY A 100 12.04 -11.95 14.39
C GLY A 100 11.18 -13.17 14.77
N VAL A 101 9.85 -13.01 14.84
CA VAL A 101 8.92 -14.11 15.14
C VAL A 101 8.14 -14.46 13.87
N LEU A 102 8.18 -15.74 13.48
CA LEU A 102 7.48 -16.27 12.29
C LEU A 102 6.02 -16.68 12.58
N SER A 103 5.62 -16.69 13.85
CA SER A 103 4.29 -17.11 14.28
C SER A 103 3.36 -15.91 14.42
N LEU A 104 2.28 -15.92 13.66
CA LEU A 104 1.18 -14.97 13.77
C LEU A 104 0.03 -15.59 14.56
N PRO A 105 -0.78 -14.79 15.29
CA PRO A 105 -2.04 -15.26 15.82
C PRO A 105 -2.96 -15.76 14.69
N ASP A 106 -3.73 -16.81 14.94
CA ASP A 106 -4.62 -17.41 13.93
C ASP A 106 -5.55 -16.36 13.31
N GLY A 107 -5.57 -16.33 11.97
CA GLY A 107 -6.42 -15.44 11.19
C GLY A 107 -5.92 -14.00 11.04
N GLN A 108 -4.74 -13.65 11.58
CA GLN A 108 -4.16 -12.31 11.41
C GLN A 108 -3.21 -12.23 10.22
N THR A 109 -3.27 -11.08 9.53
CA THR A 109 -2.39 -10.75 8.40
C THR A 109 -1.50 -9.57 8.77
N VAL A 110 -0.23 -9.64 8.38
CA VAL A 110 0.77 -8.57 8.61
C VAL A 110 1.51 -8.17 7.33
N ASP A 111 1.04 -8.66 6.19
CA ASP A 111 1.70 -8.52 4.88
C ASP A 111 1.73 -7.05 4.45
N HIS A 112 0.68 -6.28 4.72
CA HIS A 112 0.65 -4.86 4.38
C HIS A 112 1.62 -4.05 5.25
N TYR A 113 1.69 -4.35 6.56
CA TYR A 113 2.64 -3.71 7.47
C TYR A 113 4.10 -4.09 7.18
N THR A 114 4.39 -5.35 6.89
CA THR A 114 5.76 -5.79 6.57
C THR A 114 6.24 -5.19 5.24
N GLN A 115 5.37 -5.05 4.24
CA GLN A 115 5.67 -4.36 2.99
C GLN A 115 5.96 -2.86 3.23
N ASN A 116 5.26 -2.20 4.15
CA ASN A 116 5.52 -0.80 4.56
C ASN A 116 6.91 -0.64 5.21
N ARG A 117 7.37 -1.64 5.97
CA ARG A 117 8.66 -1.65 6.66
C ARG A 117 9.85 -2.09 5.78
N SER A 118 9.60 -2.74 4.64
CA SER A 118 10.68 -3.32 3.82
C SER A 118 11.74 -2.28 3.41
N GLU A 119 13.02 -2.57 3.67
CA GLU A 119 14.13 -1.66 3.39
C GLU A 119 14.29 -1.40 1.89
N ASP A 120 14.04 -2.42 1.06
CA ASP A 120 14.06 -2.35 -0.39
C ASP A 120 12.79 -1.72 -1.00
N ALA A 121 11.68 -1.68 -0.25
CA ALA A 121 10.44 -1.05 -0.69
C ALA A 121 10.54 0.48 -0.86
N ALA A 122 11.66 1.10 -0.52
CA ALA A 122 11.90 2.52 -0.80
C ALA A 122 13.02 2.80 -1.82
N ARG A 123 13.77 1.77 -2.26
CA ARG A 123 14.56 1.87 -3.51
C ARG A 123 13.66 2.10 -4.73
N ASN A 124 12.37 1.91 -4.50
CA ASN A 124 11.31 1.75 -5.43
C ASN A 124 10.05 2.16 -4.66
N ALA A 125 9.61 3.41 -4.75
CA ALA A 125 8.26 3.78 -4.33
C ALA A 125 7.20 3.10 -5.22
N ARG A 126 7.15 1.80 -5.05
CA ARG A 126 6.50 0.78 -5.85
C ARG A 126 5.62 -0.04 -4.92
N MET A 127 5.09 0.61 -3.88
CA MET A 127 3.90 0.11 -3.24
C MET A 127 2.77 0.63 -4.09
N LEU A 128 2.17 -0.29 -4.85
CA LEU A 128 0.86 -0.06 -5.46
C LEU A 128 -0.10 -0.01 -4.28
N SER A 129 -0.37 1.19 -3.79
CA SER A 129 -1.40 1.44 -2.79
C SER A 129 -2.65 1.79 -3.58
N GLU A 130 -3.65 0.92 -3.54
CA GLU A 130 -4.89 1.11 -4.29
C GLU A 130 -6.10 0.97 -3.39
N GLN A 131 -7.04 1.87 -3.63
CA GLN A 131 -8.37 1.83 -3.07
C GLN A 131 -9.34 1.57 -4.22
N CYS A 132 -10.08 0.47 -4.15
CA CYS A 132 -11.33 0.35 -4.91
C CYS A 132 -12.49 0.70 -3.98
N ALA A 133 -13.38 1.60 -4.44
CA ALA A 133 -14.66 1.87 -3.81
C ALA A 133 -15.76 1.28 -4.71
N LEU A 134 -16.53 0.33 -4.18
CA LEU A 134 -17.72 -0.19 -4.88
C LEU A 134 -18.82 0.87 -4.78
N THR A 135 -19.23 1.47 -5.91
CA THR A 135 -20.45 2.28 -5.96
C THR A 135 -21.66 1.35 -5.94
N GLU A 136 -22.79 1.78 -5.34
CA GLU A 136 -24.01 0.97 -5.14
C GLU A 136 -24.53 0.25 -6.40
N ASP A 137 -24.19 0.74 -7.60
CA ASP A 137 -24.53 0.11 -8.88
C ASP A 137 -23.85 -1.26 -9.11
N ASN A 138 -22.72 -1.56 -8.44
CA ASN A 138 -21.99 -2.82 -8.61
C ASN A 138 -22.35 -3.87 -7.55
N ALA A 139 -23.30 -3.58 -6.66
CA ALA A 139 -23.75 -4.49 -5.59
C ALA A 139 -24.91 -5.42 -6.02
N LYS A 140 -25.19 -5.52 -7.33
CA LYS A 140 -26.19 -6.43 -7.89
C LYS A 140 -25.60 -7.31 -8.99
N GLU A 141 -25.09 -8.47 -8.59
CA GLU A 141 -25.33 -9.74 -9.28
C GLU A 141 -25.32 -10.90 -8.28
#